data_AF-A0A2I2YXZ6-F1
#
_entry.id   AF-A0A2I2YXZ6-F1
#
_cell.length_a   1.000
_cell.length_b   1.000
_cell.length_c   1.000
_cell.angle_alpha   90.00
_cell.angle_beta   90.00
_cell.angle_gamma   90.00
#
_symmetry.space_group_name_H-M   'P 1'
#
loop_
_entity.id
_entity.type
_entity.pdbx_description
1 polymer ?
#
loop_
_entity_poly.entity_id
_entity_poly.type
_entity_poly.pdbx_seq_one_letter_code
_entity_poly.pdbx_strand_id
1 'polypeptide(L)'
;MGFNRPSKIQEMALPMMLAHPPQNLIAQSQSGTGKTAAFVLAMLSRVNALELFPQCLCLAPTYELALQTGRVVEQMGKFCVDVQVMYAIRGNRIPRGTDITKQIIIGTPGTVLDWCFKLKLIDLTKIRVFVLDEADVMIDTQGFSDHSIRIQRIIWLLVAKETADNFQLPSLTLELYRDIMETPHSFLLLSQGTWRI
;
A
#
# COMPACT_ATOMS: atom_id res chain seq x y z
N MET A 1 0.71 8.59 21.46
CA MET A 1 1.82 8.04 20.67
C MET A 1 3.18 8.58 21.08
N GLY A 2 3.29 9.76 21.72
CA GLY A 2 4.57 10.20 22.30
C GLY A 2 5.64 10.60 21.26
N PHE A 3 5.23 10.89 20.02
CA PHE A 3 6.13 11.42 18.99
C PHE A 3 6.55 12.84 19.35
N ASN A 4 7.85 13.06 19.53
CA ASN A 4 8.42 14.37 19.87
C ASN A 4 9.13 15.02 18.68
N ARG A 5 9.82 14.23 17.86
CA ARG A 5 10.52 14.68 16.65
C ARG A 5 10.42 13.60 15.58
N PRO A 6 10.39 13.96 14.28
CA PRO A 6 10.46 12.97 13.22
C PRO A 6 11.75 12.15 13.33
N SER A 7 11.68 10.87 12.98
CA SER A 7 12.87 10.06 12.83
C SER A 7 13.60 10.40 11.53
N LYS A 8 14.87 9.99 11.39
CA LYS A 8 15.66 10.27 10.18
C LYS A 8 14.96 9.83 8.89
N ILE A 9 14.32 8.65 8.87
CA ILE A 9 13.56 8.20 7.70
C ILE A 9 12.32 9.07 7.45
N GLN A 10 11.66 9.55 8.50
CA GLN A 10 10.50 10.46 8.37
C GLN A 10 10.92 11.84 7.86
N GLU A 11 12.04 12.39 8.32
CA GLU A 11 12.57 13.68 7.82
C GLU A 11 12.85 13.65 6.32
N MET A 12 13.32 12.51 5.80
CA MET A 12 13.56 12.33 4.36
C MET A 12 12.28 12.00 3.60
N ALA A 13 11.44 11.11 4.14
CA ALA A 13 10.28 10.57 3.45
C ALA A 13 9.10 11.55 3.42
N LEU A 14 8.75 12.16 4.55
CA LEU A 14 7.54 12.97 4.68
C LEU A 14 7.48 14.16 3.71
N PRO A 15 8.57 14.91 3.44
CA PRO A 15 8.51 16.00 2.46
C PRO A 15 8.12 15.53 1.07
N MET A 16 8.66 14.39 0.61
CA MET A 16 8.31 13.79 -0.69
C MET A 16 6.88 13.26 -0.69
N MET A 17 6.52 12.56 0.39
CA MET A 17 5.22 11.92 0.53
C MET A 17 4.09 12.93 0.69
N LEU A 18 4.33 14.10 1.28
CA LEU A 18 3.31 15.13 1.53
C LEU A 18 3.38 16.28 0.51
N ALA A 19 4.26 16.20 -0.50
CA ALA A 19 4.35 17.18 -1.56
C ALA A 19 3.04 17.30 -2.37
N HIS A 20 2.93 18.42 -3.10
CA HIS A 20 1.86 18.71 -4.04
C HIS A 20 2.46 19.05 -5.42
N PRO A 21 2.46 18.11 -6.39
CA PRO A 21 1.93 16.75 -6.29
C PRO A 21 2.80 15.82 -5.40
N PRO A 22 2.22 14.74 -4.83
CA PRO A 22 2.99 13.71 -4.14
C PRO A 22 4.05 13.10 -5.04
N GLN A 23 5.14 12.69 -4.43
CA GLN A 23 6.17 11.90 -5.11
C GLN A 23 6.10 10.44 -4.67
N ASN A 24 6.41 9.56 -5.62
CA ASN A 24 6.60 8.15 -5.34
C ASN A 24 7.87 7.95 -4.54
N LEU A 25 7.85 6.97 -3.65
CA LEU A 25 8.96 6.72 -2.76
C LEU A 25 9.22 5.22 -2.60
N ILE A 26 10.47 4.85 -2.86
CA ILE A 26 11.04 3.61 -2.37
C ILE A 26 11.88 3.98 -1.15
N ALA A 27 11.50 3.50 0.04
CA ALA A 27 12.22 3.78 1.27
C ALA A 27 12.71 2.47 1.91
N GLN A 28 14.01 2.42 2.16
CA GLN A 28 14.68 1.28 2.77
C GLN A 28 15.28 1.72 4.10
N SER A 29 14.95 1.00 5.17
CA SER A 29 15.60 1.21 6.48
C SER A 29 15.35 0.02 7.40
N GLN A 30 16.12 -0.09 8.49
CA GLN A 30 15.95 -1.14 9.50
C GLN A 30 14.58 -1.07 10.20
N SER A 31 14.19 -2.13 10.90
CA SER A 31 12.98 -2.15 11.74
C SER A 31 13.04 -1.06 12.82
N GLY A 32 11.89 -0.55 13.26
CA GLY A 32 11.81 0.43 14.35
C GLY A 32 12.24 1.86 13.98
N THR A 33 12.53 2.16 12.71
CA THR A 33 12.94 3.50 12.26
C THR A 33 11.78 4.47 12.08
N GLY A 34 10.52 4.04 12.19
CA GLY A 34 9.34 4.91 12.03
C GLY A 34 8.73 4.94 10.63
N LYS A 35 9.10 3.98 9.76
CA LYS A 35 8.48 3.78 8.43
C LYS A 35 6.96 3.71 8.50
N THR A 36 6.42 2.89 9.41
CA THR A 36 4.97 2.71 9.57
C THR A 36 4.26 4.02 9.83
N ALA A 37 4.74 4.82 10.77
CA ALA A 37 4.16 6.14 11.03
C ALA A 37 4.27 7.09 9.83
N ALA A 38 5.34 6.99 9.02
CA ALA A 38 5.50 7.81 7.82
C ALA A 38 4.40 7.52 6.78
N PHE A 39 4.21 6.25 6.39
CA PHE A 39 3.20 5.90 5.38
C PHE A 39 1.77 6.00 5.90
N VAL A 40 1.55 5.75 7.19
CA VAL A 40 0.24 5.98 7.81
C VAL A 40 -0.12 7.46 7.75
N LEU A 41 0.83 8.36 8.01
CA LEU A 41 0.59 9.80 7.86
C LEU A 41 0.28 10.17 6.40
N ALA A 42 0.96 9.56 5.43
CA ALA A 42 0.66 9.81 4.02
C ALA A 42 -0.75 9.33 3.61
N MET A 43 -1.20 8.16 4.07
CA MET A 43 -2.57 7.70 3.84
C MET A 43 -3.60 8.65 4.48
N LEU A 44 -3.42 8.95 5.77
CA LEU A 44 -4.34 9.83 6.52
C LEU A 44 -4.38 11.26 5.98
N SER A 45 -3.28 11.76 5.40
CA SER A 45 -3.23 13.10 4.80
C SER A 45 -4.01 13.25 3.49
N ARG A 46 -4.39 12.12 2.85
CA ARG A 46 -5.00 12.11 1.50
C ARG A 46 -6.40 11.53 1.46
N VAL A 47 -6.78 10.82 2.50
CA VAL A 47 -8.12 10.24 2.62
C VAL A 47 -9.14 11.35 2.81
N ASN A 48 -10.24 11.29 2.08
CA ASN A 48 -11.41 12.14 2.24
C ASN A 48 -12.51 11.33 2.92
N ALA A 49 -12.87 11.68 4.16
CA ALA A 49 -13.87 10.96 4.93
C ALA A 49 -15.27 10.98 4.28
N LEU A 50 -15.59 12.04 3.52
CA LEU A 50 -16.89 12.21 2.85
C LEU A 50 -17.09 11.25 1.65
N GLU A 51 -16.00 10.68 1.15
CA GLU A 51 -16.01 9.75 0.02
C GLU A 51 -16.03 8.30 0.53
N LEU A 52 -17.22 7.70 0.52
CA LEU A 52 -17.48 6.36 1.07
C LEU A 52 -17.06 5.24 0.11
N PHE A 53 -15.76 5.16 -0.18
CA PHE A 53 -15.14 4.09 -0.96
C PHE A 53 -13.64 3.97 -0.64
N PRO A 54 -12.99 2.83 -0.95
CA PRO A 54 -11.55 2.67 -0.77
C PRO A 54 -10.72 3.72 -1.53
N GLN A 55 -9.87 4.43 -0.80
CA GLN A 55 -8.98 5.49 -1.31
C GLN A 55 -7.51 5.20 -1.00
N CYS A 56 -7.24 4.42 0.05
CA CYS A 56 -5.89 3.99 0.40
C CYS A 56 -5.85 2.47 0.49
N LEU A 57 -4.80 1.88 -0.08
CA LEU A 57 -4.58 0.44 -0.06
C LEU A 57 -3.18 0.13 0.48
N CYS A 58 -3.11 -0.64 1.56
CA CYS A 58 -1.88 -1.05 2.20
C CYS A 58 -1.77 -2.58 2.17
N LEU A 59 -0.72 -3.09 1.54
CA LEU A 59 -0.38 -4.50 1.56
C LEU A 59 0.67 -4.77 2.64
N ALA A 60 0.42 -5.79 3.45
CA ALA A 60 1.37 -6.33 4.41
C ALA A 60 1.65 -7.81 4.08
N PRO A 61 2.85 -8.34 4.37
CA PRO A 61 3.22 -9.71 4.01
C PRO A 61 2.40 -10.75 4.79
N THR A 62 2.04 -10.46 6.03
CA THR A 62 1.38 -11.40 6.94
C THR A 62 0.10 -10.84 7.53
N TYR A 63 -0.72 -11.74 8.05
CA TYR A 63 -1.96 -11.40 8.77
C TYR A 63 -1.66 -10.54 10.00
N GLU A 64 -0.62 -10.88 10.74
CA GLU A 64 -0.20 -10.22 11.97
C GLU A 64 0.27 -8.79 11.68
N LEU A 65 1.05 -8.60 10.63
CA LEU A 65 1.55 -7.28 10.22
C LEU A 65 0.44 -6.38 9.68
N ALA A 66 -0.56 -6.96 8.98
CA ALA A 66 -1.76 -6.22 8.58
C ALA A 66 -2.53 -5.69 9.81
N LEU A 67 -2.72 -6.52 10.84
CA LEU A 67 -3.38 -6.10 12.08
C LEU A 67 -2.58 -5.06 12.85
N GLN A 68 -1.26 -5.22 12.93
CA GLN A 68 -0.39 -4.25 13.59
C GLN A 68 -0.43 -2.89 12.89
N THR A 69 -0.33 -2.88 11.56
CA THR A 69 -0.43 -1.65 10.76
C THR A 69 -1.78 -0.98 10.92
N GLY A 70 -2.87 -1.74 10.91
CA GLY A 70 -4.21 -1.18 11.10
C GLY A 70 -4.42 -0.55 12.47
N ARG A 71 -3.88 -1.14 13.54
CA ARG A 71 -3.88 -0.50 14.87
C ARG A 71 -3.14 0.83 14.86
N VAL A 72 -2.03 0.93 14.12
CA VAL A 72 -1.29 2.21 13.97
C VAL A 72 -2.13 3.23 13.20
N VAL A 73 -2.80 2.82 12.13
CA VAL A 73 -3.73 3.69 11.37
C VAL A 73 -4.85 4.21 12.27
N GLU A 74 -5.53 3.32 12.99
CA GLU A 74 -6.63 3.68 13.90
C GLU A 74 -6.13 4.61 15.03
N GLN A 75 -4.95 4.34 15.60
CA GLN A 75 -4.39 5.16 16.66
C GLN A 75 -3.91 6.53 16.19
N MET A 76 -3.31 6.63 15.01
CA MET A 76 -2.89 7.90 14.40
C MET A 76 -4.10 8.70 13.89
N GLY A 77 -5.09 8.00 13.32
CA GLY A 77 -6.32 8.55 12.77
C GLY A 77 -7.42 8.79 13.80
N LYS A 78 -7.14 8.68 15.10
CA LYS A 78 -8.16 8.82 16.18
C LYS A 78 -8.95 10.13 16.16
N PHE A 79 -8.42 11.16 15.51
CA PHE A 79 -9.07 12.47 15.36
C PHE A 79 -9.57 12.74 13.93
N CYS A 80 -9.33 11.82 13.00
CA CYS A 80 -9.89 11.85 11.65
C CYS A 80 -11.30 11.28 11.71
N VAL A 81 -12.28 12.16 11.98
CA VAL A 81 -13.70 11.78 12.06
C VAL A 81 -14.12 11.09 10.76
N ASP A 82 -14.89 10.00 10.90
CA ASP A 82 -15.45 9.20 9.80
C ASP A 82 -14.45 8.51 8.86
N VAL A 83 -13.14 8.57 9.13
CA VAL A 83 -12.16 7.72 8.44
C VAL A 83 -12.17 6.33 9.06
N GLN A 84 -12.37 5.31 8.22
CA GLN A 84 -12.53 3.94 8.69
C GLN A 84 -11.60 2.98 7.94
N VAL A 85 -11.09 2.00 8.69
CA VAL A 85 -10.21 0.94 8.20
C VAL A 85 -11.02 -0.34 8.00
N MET A 86 -10.69 -1.09 6.95
CA MET A 86 -11.20 -2.44 6.74
C MET A 86 -10.06 -3.39 6.37
N TYR A 87 -10.15 -4.61 6.91
CA TYR A 87 -9.09 -5.60 6.80
C TYR A 87 -9.39 -6.64 5.73
N ALA A 88 -8.63 -6.63 4.64
CA ALA A 88 -8.67 -7.66 3.60
C ALA A 88 -7.67 -8.77 3.95
N ILE A 89 -8.02 -9.59 4.96
CA ILE A 89 -7.18 -10.67 5.50
C ILE A 89 -7.95 -11.98 5.57
N ARG A 90 -7.24 -13.11 5.68
CA ARG A 90 -7.83 -14.45 5.75
C ARG A 90 -8.88 -14.50 6.88
N GLY A 91 -10.04 -15.08 6.57
CA GLY A 91 -11.17 -15.22 7.50
C GLY A 91 -12.21 -14.12 7.37
N ASN A 92 -11.87 -12.96 6.78
CA ASN A 92 -12.87 -11.93 6.47
C ASN A 92 -13.59 -12.27 5.16
N ARG A 93 -14.78 -12.87 5.28
CA ARG A 93 -15.63 -13.24 4.13
C ARG A 93 -16.64 -12.13 3.88
N ILE A 94 -16.50 -11.48 2.73
CA ILE A 94 -17.45 -10.47 2.27
C ILE A 94 -18.27 -11.05 1.10
N PRO A 95 -19.61 -10.93 1.10
CA PRO A 95 -20.44 -11.34 -0.02
C PRO A 95 -20.09 -10.59 -1.30
N ARG A 96 -20.22 -11.26 -2.45
CA ARG A 96 -20.07 -10.61 -3.75
C ARG A 96 -21.15 -9.52 -3.91
N GLY A 97 -20.77 -8.36 -4.45
CA GLY A 97 -21.66 -7.22 -4.61
C GLY A 97 -21.84 -6.37 -3.34
N THR A 98 -21.02 -6.60 -2.30
CA THR A 98 -20.97 -5.69 -1.15
C THR A 98 -20.29 -4.39 -1.54
N ASP A 99 -20.92 -3.26 -1.25
CA ASP A 99 -20.28 -1.96 -1.38
C ASP A 99 -19.38 -1.70 -0.17
N ILE A 100 -18.07 -1.59 -0.41
CA ILE A 100 -17.12 -1.20 0.63
C ILE A 100 -17.18 0.33 0.78
N THR A 101 -17.64 0.80 1.94
CA THR A 101 -17.70 2.23 2.27
C THR A 101 -16.45 2.74 3.01
N LYS A 102 -15.53 1.82 3.32
CA LYS A 102 -14.35 2.06 4.15
C LYS A 102 -13.20 2.58 3.28
N GLN A 103 -12.58 3.67 3.72
CA GLN A 103 -11.64 4.43 2.90
C GLN A 103 -10.23 3.84 2.90
N ILE A 104 -9.83 3.16 3.99
CA ILE A 104 -8.51 2.55 4.09
C ILE A 104 -8.66 1.04 4.12
N ILE A 105 -8.04 0.36 3.16
CA ILE A 105 -7.98 -1.10 3.11
C ILE A 105 -6.57 -1.55 3.46
N ILE A 106 -6.46 -2.44 4.44
CA ILE A 106 -5.19 -3.05 4.84
C ILE A 106 -5.35 -4.56 4.70
N GLY A 107 -4.41 -5.23 4.05
CA GLY A 107 -4.59 -6.65 3.80
C GLY A 107 -3.36 -7.38 3.33
N THR A 108 -3.51 -8.70 3.21
CA THR A 108 -2.50 -9.54 2.57
C THR A 108 -2.78 -9.61 1.06
N PRO A 109 -1.75 -9.78 0.21
CA PRO A 109 -1.92 -9.74 -1.24
C PRO A 109 -3.01 -10.67 -1.78
N GLY A 110 -3.08 -11.90 -1.28
CA GLY A 110 -4.04 -12.89 -1.76
C GLY A 110 -5.49 -12.44 -1.56
N THR A 111 -5.82 -11.93 -0.36
CA THR A 111 -7.20 -11.50 -0.07
C THR A 111 -7.54 -10.17 -0.75
N VAL A 112 -6.60 -9.22 -0.82
CA VAL A 112 -6.80 -7.97 -1.55
C VAL A 112 -7.06 -8.23 -3.03
N LEU A 113 -6.31 -9.14 -3.65
CA LEU A 113 -6.55 -9.54 -5.03
C LEU A 113 -7.92 -10.15 -5.27
N ASP A 114 -8.36 -11.01 -4.35
CA ASP A 114 -9.69 -11.59 -4.43
C ASP A 114 -10.75 -10.48 -4.36
N TRP A 115 -10.55 -9.47 -3.51
CA TRP A 115 -11.45 -8.32 -3.41
C TRP A 115 -11.43 -7.45 -4.67
N CYS A 116 -10.25 -7.19 -5.25
CA CYS A 116 -10.12 -6.39 -6.48
C CYS A 116 -10.70 -7.12 -7.70
N PHE A 117 -10.37 -8.40 -7.90
CA PHE A 117 -10.56 -9.06 -9.19
C PHE A 117 -11.65 -10.12 -9.22
N LYS A 118 -11.79 -10.92 -8.17
CA LYS A 118 -12.83 -11.95 -8.12
C LYS A 118 -14.17 -11.36 -7.66
N LEU A 119 -14.13 -10.57 -6.60
CA LEU A 119 -15.31 -9.99 -5.99
C LEU A 119 -15.64 -8.59 -6.52
N LYS A 120 -14.67 -7.88 -7.11
CA LYS A 120 -14.81 -6.53 -7.68
C LYS A 120 -15.33 -5.51 -6.66
N LEU A 121 -14.83 -5.58 -5.42
CA LEU A 121 -15.23 -4.72 -4.30
C LEU A 121 -14.41 -3.43 -4.22
N ILE A 122 -13.24 -3.39 -4.87
CA ILE A 122 -12.31 -2.26 -4.84
C ILE A 122 -12.12 -1.75 -6.27
N ASP A 123 -12.43 -0.48 -6.49
CA ASP A 123 -12.12 0.24 -7.71
C ASP A 123 -10.71 0.84 -7.61
N LEU A 124 -9.74 0.19 -8.26
CA LEU A 124 -8.33 0.62 -8.24
C LEU A 124 -8.13 2.01 -8.87
N THR A 125 -9.06 2.49 -9.71
CA THR A 125 -8.94 3.81 -10.33
C THR A 125 -9.08 4.94 -9.32
N LYS A 126 -9.74 4.68 -8.18
CA LYS A 126 -10.01 5.62 -7.08
C LYS A 126 -8.95 5.61 -5.98
N ILE A 127 -7.96 4.72 -6.06
CA ILE A 127 -6.88 4.64 -5.08
C ILE A 127 -5.93 5.82 -5.26
N ARG A 128 -5.75 6.59 -4.18
CA ARG A 128 -4.89 7.78 -4.11
C ARG A 128 -3.53 7.47 -3.52
N VAL A 129 -3.47 6.49 -2.62
CA VAL A 129 -2.25 6.05 -1.94
C VAL A 129 -2.18 4.53 -1.95
N PHE A 130 -1.08 3.99 -2.45
CA PHE A 130 -0.77 2.58 -2.37
C PHE A 130 0.52 2.36 -1.57
N VAL A 131 0.47 1.44 -0.61
CA VAL A 131 1.60 1.06 0.24
C VAL A 131 1.89 -0.43 0.10
N LEU A 132 3.16 -0.74 -0.10
CA LEU A 132 3.72 -2.09 0.01
C LEU A 132 4.67 -2.11 1.20
N ASP A 133 4.24 -2.68 2.33
CA ASP A 133 5.06 -2.81 3.54
C ASP A 133 5.85 -4.12 3.51
N GLU A 134 7.11 -4.08 3.96
CA GLU A 134 8.05 -5.22 3.93
C GLU A 134 8.11 -5.90 2.54
N ALA A 135 8.25 -5.09 1.50
CA ALA A 135 8.24 -5.52 0.10
C ALA A 135 9.25 -6.64 -0.20
N ASP A 136 10.40 -6.62 0.47
CA ASP A 136 11.42 -7.67 0.41
C ASP A 136 10.88 -9.02 0.91
N VAL A 137 10.22 -9.05 2.07
CA VAL A 137 9.59 -10.28 2.61
C VAL A 137 8.51 -10.79 1.66
N MET A 138 7.73 -9.87 1.09
CA MET A 138 6.68 -10.21 0.14
C MET A 138 7.20 -10.82 -1.17
N ILE A 139 8.47 -10.57 -1.52
CA ILE A 139 9.15 -11.12 -2.69
C ILE A 139 9.89 -12.42 -2.34
N ASP A 140 10.52 -12.47 -1.16
CA ASP A 140 11.44 -13.54 -0.75
C ASP A 140 10.73 -14.79 -0.19
N THR A 141 9.40 -14.76 -0.05
CA THR A 141 8.62 -15.93 0.37
C THR A 141 8.56 -16.98 -0.76
N GLN A 142 9.70 -17.66 -0.95
CA GLN A 142 9.98 -18.84 -1.77
C GLN A 142 9.64 -18.72 -3.26
N GLY A 143 10.65 -18.30 -4.03
CA GLY A 143 10.90 -18.63 -5.44
C GLY A 143 9.76 -18.36 -6.41
N PHE A 144 9.70 -17.15 -6.98
CA PHE A 144 8.81 -16.83 -8.12
C PHE A 144 7.37 -17.37 -7.97
N SER A 145 6.90 -17.50 -6.72
CA SER A 145 5.62 -18.10 -6.43
C SER A 145 4.54 -17.03 -6.53
N ASP A 146 3.33 -17.50 -6.80
CA ASP A 146 2.09 -16.78 -7.12
C ASP A 146 1.95 -15.40 -6.42
N HIS A 147 2.42 -15.22 -5.19
CA HIS A 147 2.42 -13.94 -4.45
C HIS A 147 3.17 -12.79 -5.13
N SER A 148 4.33 -13.04 -5.74
CA SER A 148 5.11 -12.01 -6.45
C SER A 148 4.37 -11.54 -7.70
N ILE A 149 3.88 -12.48 -8.52
CA ILE A 149 3.04 -12.23 -9.70
C ILE A 149 1.78 -11.45 -9.32
N ARG A 150 1.18 -11.81 -8.19
CA ARG A 150 -0.01 -11.20 -7.62
C ARG A 150 0.19 -9.74 -7.23
N ILE A 151 1.30 -9.43 -6.55
CA ILE A 151 1.67 -8.05 -6.20
C ILE A 151 2.02 -7.27 -7.47
N GLN A 152 2.85 -7.83 -8.34
CA GLN A 152 3.20 -7.23 -9.64
C GLN A 152 1.95 -6.88 -10.44
N ARG A 153 0.91 -7.72 -10.42
CA ARG A 153 -0.34 -7.48 -11.12
C ARG A 153 -1.17 -6.35 -10.51
N ILE A 154 -1.19 -6.20 -9.18
CA ILE A 154 -1.80 -5.03 -8.53
C ILE A 154 -1.04 -3.76 -8.91
N ILE A 155 0.28 -3.79 -8.76
CA ILE A 155 1.16 -2.67 -9.07
C ILE A 155 0.97 -2.27 -10.53
N TRP A 156 1.08 -3.22 -11.45
CA TRP A 156 0.90 -3.00 -12.88
C TRP A 156 -0.47 -2.39 -13.18
N LEU A 157 -1.57 -2.84 -12.57
CA LEU A 157 -2.88 -2.23 -12.82
C LEU A 157 -3.04 -0.83 -12.21
N LEU A 158 -2.36 -0.54 -11.11
CA LEU A 158 -2.30 0.82 -10.56
C LEU A 158 -1.44 1.75 -11.43
N VAL A 159 -0.42 1.19 -12.09
CA VAL A 159 0.59 1.89 -12.90
C VAL A 159 0.15 2.07 -14.36
N ALA A 160 -0.40 1.03 -14.99
CA ALA A 160 -0.69 0.93 -16.43
C ALA A 160 -1.97 1.65 -16.84
N LYS A 161 -2.27 2.80 -16.24
CA LYS A 161 -3.46 3.60 -16.54
C LYS A 161 -3.53 4.12 -17.99
N GLU A 162 -2.52 3.89 -18.84
CA GLU A 162 -2.52 4.35 -20.24
C GLU A 162 -1.86 3.43 -21.31
N THR A 163 -1.27 2.29 -20.94
CA THR A 163 -0.56 1.43 -21.91
C THR A 163 -1.09 0.00 -21.90
N ALA A 164 -2.24 -0.18 -22.53
CA ALA A 164 -2.66 -1.47 -23.05
C ALA A 164 -2.08 -1.59 -24.46
N ASP A 165 -1.07 -2.45 -24.63
CA ASP A 165 -0.93 -3.38 -25.76
C ASP A 165 0.50 -3.94 -25.76
N ASN A 166 0.63 -5.22 -25.37
CA ASN A 166 1.84 -6.07 -25.45
C ASN A 166 3.01 -5.79 -24.50
N PHE A 167 2.85 -6.05 -23.20
CA PHE A 167 4.01 -6.17 -22.29
C PHE A 167 3.90 -7.39 -21.36
N GLN A 168 5.00 -8.16 -21.26
CA GLN A 168 5.18 -9.19 -20.25
C GLN A 168 5.33 -8.52 -18.89
N LEU A 169 4.65 -9.02 -17.84
CA LEU A 169 4.89 -8.55 -16.47
C LEU A 169 6.39 -8.69 -16.17
N PRO A 170 7.13 -7.58 -15.98
CA PRO A 170 8.51 -7.69 -15.57
C PRO A 170 8.54 -8.37 -14.20
N SER A 171 9.57 -9.17 -13.96
CA SER A 171 9.92 -9.55 -12.59
C SER A 171 10.05 -8.27 -11.72
N LEU A 172 10.12 -8.37 -10.40
CA LEU A 172 10.39 -7.21 -9.52
C LEU A 172 11.84 -6.72 -9.75
N THR A 173 12.07 -6.15 -10.93
CA THR A 173 13.32 -5.66 -11.49
C THR A 173 13.29 -4.15 -11.49
N LEU A 174 14.45 -3.55 -11.82
CA LEU A 174 14.61 -2.11 -11.97
C LEU A 174 13.61 -1.48 -12.96
N GLU A 175 13.08 -2.24 -13.93
CA GLU A 175 12.06 -1.76 -14.86
C GLU A 175 10.73 -1.51 -14.16
N LEU A 176 10.22 -2.47 -13.38
CA LEU A 176 9.01 -2.28 -12.60
C LEU A 176 9.16 -1.12 -11.60
N TYR A 177 10.34 -0.96 -11.00
CA TYR A 177 10.62 0.18 -10.12
C TYR A 177 10.60 1.50 -10.87
N ARG A 178 11.14 1.56 -12.09
CA ARG A 178 11.08 2.76 -12.93
C ARG A 178 9.64 3.10 -13.27
N ASP A 179 8.86 2.12 -13.72
CA ASP A 179 7.46 2.30 -14.09
C ASP A 179 6.64 2.81 -12.90
N ILE A 180 6.84 2.23 -11.70
CA ILE A 180 6.24 2.72 -10.45
C ILE A 180 6.58 4.21 -10.26
N MET A 181 7.85 4.58 -10.37
CA MET A 181 8.32 5.94 -10.10
C MET A 181 7.80 6.98 -11.12
N GLU A 182 7.50 6.57 -12.35
CA GLU A 182 7.00 7.45 -13.41
C GLU A 182 5.49 7.72 -13.33
N THR A 183 4.75 7.07 -12.41
CA THR A 183 3.29 7.20 -12.33
C THR A 183 2.79 8.35 -11.46
N PRO A 184 1.64 8.98 -11.83
CA PRO A 184 1.12 10.14 -11.12
C PRO A 184 0.43 9.84 -9.76
N HIS A 185 0.34 8.57 -9.35
CA HIS A 185 -0.30 8.17 -8.09
C HIS A 185 0.74 7.92 -7.01
N SER A 186 0.47 8.34 -5.76
CA SER A 186 1.40 8.16 -4.63
C SER A 186 1.62 6.68 -4.32
N PHE A 187 2.75 6.16 -4.80
CA PHE A 187 3.19 4.80 -4.54
C PHE A 187 4.30 4.80 -3.49
N LEU A 188 4.15 3.93 -2.48
CA LEU A 188 5.08 3.79 -1.37
C LEU A 188 5.53 2.34 -1.28
N LEU A 189 6.80 2.10 -1.60
CA LEU A 189 7.41 0.79 -1.46
C LEU A 189 8.42 0.82 -0.32
N LEU A 190 8.21 0.00 0.70
CA LEU A 190 9.02 0.00 1.90
C LEU A 190 9.67 -1.36 2.10
N SER A 191 10.99 -1.38 2.25
CA SER A 191 11.79 -2.59 2.42
C SER A 191 12.61 -2.54 3.71
N GLN A 192 12.86 -3.69 4.33
CA GLN A 192 13.67 -3.82 5.54
C GLN A 192 15.10 -4.32 5.30
N GLY A 193 15.37 -4.98 4.16
CA GLY A 193 16.64 -5.63 3.83
C GLY A 193 17.45 -4.94 2.71
N THR A 194 18.73 -5.34 2.55
CA THR A 194 19.64 -4.93 1.47
C THR A 194 19.22 -5.51 0.12
N TRP A 195 18.76 -4.65 -0.79
CA TRP A 195 18.67 -5.02 -2.21
C TRP A 195 20.09 -5.28 -2.74
N ARG A 196 20.37 -6.50 -3.18
CA ARG A 196 21.49 -6.74 -4.10
C ARG A 196 20.94 -6.48 -5.50
N ILE A 197 21.18 -5.27 -5.99
CA ILE A 197 20.96 -4.91 -7.40
C ILE A 197 21.96 -5.69 -8.26
#